data_AF-A0A0X1KJF9-F1
#
_entry.id   AF-A0A0X1KJF9-F1
#
_cell.length_a   1.000
_cell.length_b   1.000
_cell.length_c   1.000
_cell.angle_alpha   90.00
_cell.angle_beta   90.00
_cell.angle_gamma   90.00
#
_symmetry.space_group_name_H-M   'P 1'
#
loop_
_entity.id
_entity.type
_entity.pdbx_description
1 polymer ?
#
loop_
_entity_poly.entity_id
_entity_poly.type
_entity_poly.pdbx_seq_one_letter_code
_entity_poly.pdbx_strand_id
1 'polypeptide(L)'
;MEPVQHPVMNSKTKTALVLAVVVLGTFWLPGVSGKSPQDVFDAVMMVWVKPDGNARFELSVTLTSEVYREKIRNGADFQRLVEELVYRNLLDNFHRRYANFTVYVSPTGPVEVVGNWTARVSFYIAPFFVEGKRGLECPYSGPLDFVAGGRVYSFKFSRIILILPKNWTLVYTFPDPDDRAENVLIWENADYLPMLGVRQAAPNESTNETSLCKPLRIELRYSPEEGKVFFNATYICESGFPHIPGAKNVTYFKSGNITEIVGYLAPRVEYHEWLFGKEWKAEVKLPAEFPEVVGGSNKGNGTVEIIVKKSAVNYSVVIPLIVGVGLIAVWRWRK
;
A
#
# COMPACT_ATOMS: atom_id res chain seq x y z
N MET A 1 -47.48 23.18 -62.41
CA MET A 1 -47.13 23.21 -60.97
C MET A 1 -46.50 21.87 -60.65
N GLU A 2 -45.17 21.80 -60.72
CA GLU A 2 -44.42 20.59 -60.32
C GLU A 2 -44.17 20.61 -58.81
N PRO A 3 -44.27 19.46 -58.12
CA PRO A 3 -43.95 19.39 -56.70
C PRO A 3 -42.42 19.36 -56.50
N VAL A 4 -41.92 20.27 -55.67
CA VAL A 4 -40.54 20.30 -55.19
C VAL A 4 -40.32 19.09 -54.27
N GLN A 5 -39.54 18.11 -54.75
CA GLN A 5 -39.08 16.99 -53.93
C GLN A 5 -37.94 17.47 -53.01
N HIS A 6 -38.19 17.49 -51.69
CA HIS A 6 -37.10 17.60 -50.73
C HIS A 6 -36.39 16.25 -50.61
N PRO A 7 -35.04 16.21 -50.65
CA PRO A 7 -34.30 14.96 -50.47
C PRO A 7 -34.46 14.47 -49.04
N VAL A 8 -35.12 13.31 -48.89
CA VAL A 8 -35.21 12.58 -47.63
C VAL A 8 -33.82 12.01 -47.32
N MET A 9 -33.08 12.73 -46.49
CA MET A 9 -31.76 12.30 -46.03
C MET A 9 -31.90 11.10 -45.09
N ASN A 10 -31.39 9.95 -45.54
CA ASN A 10 -31.43 8.64 -44.87
C ASN A 10 -30.93 8.73 -43.42
N SER A 11 -31.61 8.07 -42.47
CA SER A 11 -31.31 8.22 -41.03
C SER A 11 -29.90 7.74 -40.65
N LYS A 12 -29.34 6.80 -41.44
CA LYS A 12 -27.98 6.27 -41.27
C LYS A 12 -26.88 7.30 -41.57
N THR A 13 -27.12 8.23 -42.50
CA THR A 13 -26.17 9.32 -42.79
C THR A 13 -26.18 10.39 -41.71
N LYS A 14 -27.31 10.60 -41.03
CA LYS A 14 -27.40 11.50 -39.86
C LYS A 14 -26.65 10.94 -38.66
N THR A 15 -26.70 9.62 -38.42
CA THR A 15 -25.96 8.99 -37.31
C THR A 15 -24.45 9.02 -37.54
N ALA A 16 -23.99 8.76 -38.77
CA ALA A 16 -22.57 8.81 -39.11
C ALA A 16 -21.99 10.22 -39.01
N LEU A 17 -22.76 11.25 -39.39
CA LEU A 17 -22.31 12.65 -39.30
C LEU A 17 -22.24 13.14 -37.85
N VAL A 18 -23.21 12.73 -37.00
CA VAL A 18 -23.18 13.03 -35.56
C VAL A 18 -22.00 12.31 -34.87
N LEU A 19 -21.72 11.05 -35.23
CA LEU A 19 -20.57 10.32 -34.68
C LEU A 19 -19.24 10.95 -35.12
N ALA A 20 -19.13 11.39 -36.37
CA ALA A 20 -17.93 12.06 -36.88
C ALA A 20 -17.70 13.43 -36.21
N VAL A 21 -18.77 14.19 -35.93
CA VAL A 21 -18.68 15.47 -35.19
C VAL A 21 -18.34 15.25 -33.71
N VAL A 22 -18.83 14.17 -33.09
CA VAL A 22 -18.47 13.81 -31.70
C VAL A 22 -17.01 13.36 -31.61
N VAL A 23 -16.54 12.52 -32.54
CA VAL A 23 -15.14 12.06 -32.55
C VAL A 23 -14.19 13.22 -32.89
N LEU A 24 -14.53 14.07 -33.85
CA LEU A 24 -13.73 15.27 -34.15
C LEU A 24 -13.78 16.29 -33.01
N GLY A 25 -14.89 16.40 -32.26
CA GLY A 25 -14.99 17.22 -31.06
C GLY A 25 -14.13 16.74 -29.89
N THR A 26 -13.80 15.44 -29.81
CA THR A 26 -12.92 14.90 -28.77
C THR A 26 -11.43 15.14 -29.01
N PHE A 27 -11.01 15.48 -30.24
CA PHE A 27 -9.61 15.82 -30.54
C PHE A 27 -9.24 17.27 -30.18
N TRP A 28 -10.21 18.13 -29.84
CA TRP A 28 -10.02 19.54 -29.50
C TRP A 28 -10.28 19.87 -28.03
N LEU A 29 -10.51 18.86 -27.20
CA LEU A 29 -10.39 19.04 -25.76
C LEU A 29 -8.90 19.00 -25.41
N PRO A 30 -8.33 20.00 -24.72
CA PRO A 30 -7.00 19.85 -24.16
C PRO A 30 -7.05 18.56 -23.35
N GLY A 31 -6.20 17.60 -23.71
CA GLY A 31 -6.11 16.34 -23.00
C GLY A 31 -6.08 16.66 -21.51
N VAL A 32 -6.90 15.95 -20.73
CA VAL A 32 -6.80 15.99 -19.27
C VAL A 32 -5.43 15.40 -18.92
N SER A 33 -4.40 16.22 -19.08
CA SER A 33 -3.08 15.95 -18.58
C SER A 33 -3.27 15.91 -17.07
N GLY A 34 -2.99 14.74 -16.48
CA GLY A 34 -2.89 14.63 -15.04
C GLY A 34 -2.04 15.78 -14.49
N LYS A 35 -2.40 16.28 -13.30
CA LYS A 35 -1.62 17.32 -12.62
C LYS A 35 -0.18 16.86 -12.55
N SER A 36 0.76 17.68 -13.01
CA SER A 36 2.17 17.38 -12.80
C SER A 36 2.49 17.47 -11.30
N PRO A 37 3.39 16.63 -10.77
CA PRO A 37 3.86 16.79 -9.40
C PRO A 37 4.49 18.17 -9.22
N GLN A 38 4.29 18.78 -8.05
CA GLN A 38 5.01 19.99 -7.69
C GLN A 38 6.51 19.70 -7.58
N ASP A 39 7.35 20.60 -8.10
CA ASP A 39 8.81 20.52 -8.10
C ASP A 39 9.46 21.62 -7.25
N VAL A 40 8.66 22.30 -6.44
CA VAL A 40 9.09 23.45 -5.64
C VAL A 40 9.78 22.97 -4.37
N PHE A 41 9.20 21.99 -3.69
CA PHE A 41 9.68 21.49 -2.41
C PHE A 41 9.87 19.98 -2.41
N ASP A 42 10.85 19.50 -1.66
CA ASP A 42 10.81 18.16 -1.08
C ASP A 42 10.19 18.26 0.31
N ALA A 43 9.17 17.45 0.59
CA ALA A 43 8.37 17.55 1.80
C ALA A 43 8.08 16.18 2.42
N VAL A 44 8.31 16.07 3.73
CA VAL A 44 7.90 14.94 4.57
C VAL A 44 6.84 15.41 5.54
N MET A 45 5.73 14.70 5.64
CA MET A 45 4.65 14.99 6.58
C MET A 45 4.63 13.94 7.68
N MET A 46 4.58 14.39 8.95
CA MET A 46 4.30 13.55 10.09
C MET A 46 3.04 14.02 10.80
N VAL A 47 2.16 13.06 11.11
CA VAL A 47 0.86 13.30 11.73
C VAL A 47 0.79 12.46 13.01
N TRP A 48 0.79 13.10 14.18
CA TRP A 48 0.61 12.42 15.46
C TRP A 48 -0.82 12.60 15.93
N VAL A 49 -1.52 11.49 16.05
CA VAL A 49 -2.90 11.44 16.51
C VAL A 49 -2.91 11.23 18.02
N LYS A 50 -3.62 12.10 18.73
CA LYS A 50 -3.84 12.02 20.16
C LYS A 50 -5.04 11.11 20.48
N PRO A 51 -5.12 10.54 21.69
CA PRO A 51 -6.24 9.68 22.10
C PRO A 51 -7.63 10.35 22.05
N ASP A 52 -7.68 11.68 22.03
CA ASP A 52 -8.91 12.48 21.88
C ASP A 52 -9.36 12.63 20.41
N GLY A 53 -8.62 12.06 19.45
CA GLY A 53 -8.91 12.18 18.02
C GLY A 53 -8.42 13.46 17.35
N ASN A 54 -7.68 14.31 18.08
CA ASN A 54 -6.99 15.47 17.50
C ASN A 54 -5.64 15.04 16.90
N ALA A 55 -5.11 15.82 15.96
CA ALA A 55 -3.81 15.52 15.37
C ALA A 55 -2.86 16.73 15.37
N ARG A 56 -1.59 16.46 15.64
CA ARG A 56 -0.47 17.37 15.37
C ARG A 56 0.08 17.06 13.99
N PHE A 57 0.29 18.08 13.20
CA PHE A 57 1.02 18.00 11.94
C PHE A 57 2.40 18.63 12.15
N GLU A 58 3.44 17.95 11.68
CA GLU A 58 4.77 18.52 11.51
C GLU A 58 5.28 18.13 10.12
N LEU A 59 5.58 19.13 9.30
CA LEU A 59 6.13 18.95 7.98
C LEU A 59 7.56 19.44 7.98
N SER A 60 8.47 18.65 7.42
CA SER A 60 9.82 19.11 7.06
C SER A 60 9.82 19.42 5.57
N VAL A 61 10.15 20.66 5.22
CA VAL A 61 10.06 21.18 3.86
C VAL A 61 11.40 21.75 3.45
N THR A 62 11.93 21.29 2.31
CA THR A 62 13.17 21.78 1.72
C THR A 62 12.88 22.37 0.35
N LEU A 63 13.28 23.61 0.12
CA LEU A 63 13.11 24.26 -1.19
C LEU A 63 14.12 23.68 -2.18
N THR A 64 13.63 23.00 -3.21
CA THR A 64 14.45 22.35 -4.25
C THR A 64 14.55 23.20 -5.50
N SER A 65 13.53 24.01 -5.81
CA SER A 65 13.50 24.78 -7.05
C SER A 65 14.46 25.98 -7.05
N GLU A 66 15.39 25.98 -8.01
CA GLU A 66 16.35 27.08 -8.23
C GLU A 66 15.66 28.40 -8.57
N VAL A 67 14.59 28.35 -9.38
CA VAL A 67 13.80 29.52 -9.80
C VAL A 67 13.22 30.27 -8.60
N TYR A 68 12.82 29.54 -7.55
CA TYR A 68 12.34 30.16 -6.32
C TYR A 68 13.50 30.59 -5.42
N ARG A 69 14.61 29.84 -5.36
CA ARG A 69 15.81 30.24 -4.59
C ARG A 69 16.36 31.59 -5.05
N GLU A 70 16.42 31.84 -6.36
CA GLU A 70 16.88 33.13 -6.92
C GLU A 70 16.00 34.32 -6.53
N LYS A 71 14.73 34.09 -6.22
CA LYS A 71 13.76 35.14 -5.86
C LYS A 71 13.73 35.45 -4.36
N ILE A 72 14.28 34.56 -3.53
CA ILE A 72 14.23 34.69 -2.07
C ILE A 72 15.48 35.40 -1.57
N ARG A 73 15.31 36.51 -0.85
CA ARG A 73 16.45 37.35 -0.44
C ARG A 73 16.98 37.02 0.95
N ASN A 74 16.12 36.49 1.82
CA ASN A 74 16.44 36.22 3.22
C ASN A 74 15.52 35.12 3.79
N GLY A 75 15.75 34.76 5.07
CA GLY A 75 14.96 33.75 5.76
C GLY A 75 13.48 34.12 5.95
N ALA A 76 13.12 35.41 6.06
CA ALA A 76 11.74 35.84 6.22
C ALA A 76 10.94 35.69 4.91
N ASP A 77 11.57 35.99 3.78
CA ASP A 77 10.98 35.74 2.45
C ASP A 77 10.77 34.22 2.23
N PHE A 78 11.72 33.39 2.68
CA PHE A 78 11.58 31.94 2.63
C PHE A 78 10.44 31.44 3.53
N GLN A 79 10.37 31.94 4.76
CA GLN A 79 9.31 31.61 5.72
C GLN A 79 7.93 31.93 5.14
N ARG A 80 7.77 33.11 4.54
CA ARG A 80 6.51 33.53 3.88
C ARG A 80 6.17 32.62 2.71
N LEU A 81 7.14 32.27 1.87
CA LEU A 81 6.92 31.35 0.76
C LEU A 81 6.42 29.99 1.23
N VAL A 82 7.01 29.44 2.29
CA VAL A 82 6.58 28.16 2.89
C VAL A 82 5.20 28.29 3.51
N GLU A 83 4.90 29.40 4.19
CA GLU A 83 3.55 29.64 4.73
C GLU A 83 2.49 29.64 3.63
N GLU A 84 2.72 30.38 2.55
CA GLU A 84 1.77 30.52 1.45
C GLU A 84 1.61 29.22 0.64
N LEU A 85 2.73 28.61 0.25
CA LEU A 85 2.69 27.48 -0.68
C LEU A 85 2.48 26.14 0.02
N VAL A 86 2.90 25.96 1.27
CA VAL A 86 2.74 24.70 2.00
C VAL A 86 1.57 24.78 2.98
N TYR A 87 1.66 25.66 3.98
CA TYR A 87 0.68 25.69 5.07
C TYR A 87 -0.72 26.06 4.58
N ARG A 88 -0.86 27.17 3.85
CA ARG A 88 -2.19 27.63 3.37
C ARG A 88 -2.80 26.68 2.36
N ASN A 89 -2.02 26.18 1.40
CA ASN A 89 -2.50 25.19 0.44
C ASN A 89 -3.00 23.91 1.12
N LEU A 90 -2.27 23.41 2.11
CA LEU A 90 -2.69 22.23 2.87
C LEU A 90 -3.97 22.52 3.66
N LEU A 91 -4.07 23.71 4.27
CA LEU A 91 -5.25 24.12 5.01
C LEU A 91 -6.50 24.29 4.11
N ASP A 92 -6.32 24.85 2.92
CA ASP A 92 -7.37 24.98 1.91
C ASP A 92 -7.83 23.61 1.39
N ASN A 93 -6.90 22.65 1.29
CA ASN A 93 -7.24 21.26 1.01
C ASN A 93 -8.13 20.65 2.10
N PHE A 94 -7.87 20.95 3.37
CA PHE A 94 -8.69 20.43 4.47
C PHE A 94 -10.07 21.09 4.51
N HIS A 95 -10.14 22.42 4.39
CA HIS A 95 -11.40 23.16 4.37
C HIS A 95 -12.35 22.71 3.26
N ARG A 96 -11.82 22.40 2.07
CA ARG A 96 -12.63 21.91 0.94
C ARG A 96 -13.28 20.55 1.19
N ARG A 97 -12.76 19.76 2.12
CA ARG A 97 -13.23 18.39 2.41
C ARG A 97 -14.10 18.32 3.64
N TYR A 98 -13.71 19.06 4.67
CA TYR A 98 -14.41 19.09 5.94
C TYR A 98 -14.26 20.46 6.56
N ALA A 99 -15.36 21.18 6.74
CA ALA A 99 -15.33 22.56 7.20
C ALA A 99 -15.35 22.70 8.74
N ASN A 100 -15.69 21.64 9.47
CA ASN A 100 -15.97 21.73 10.91
C ASN A 100 -14.77 21.32 11.76
N PHE A 101 -13.67 22.06 11.65
CA PHE A 101 -12.48 21.85 12.46
C PHE A 101 -11.83 23.16 12.87
N THR A 102 -11.06 23.11 13.95
CA THR A 102 -10.25 24.21 14.45
C THR A 102 -8.78 23.91 14.19
N VAL A 103 -8.04 24.92 13.75
CA VAL A 103 -6.58 24.87 13.65
C VAL A 103 -5.96 25.63 14.81
N TYR A 104 -5.01 25.00 15.50
CA TYR A 104 -4.16 25.67 16.48
C TYR A 104 -2.75 25.80 15.94
N VAL A 105 -2.25 27.02 15.94
CA VAL A 105 -0.88 27.36 15.57
C VAL A 105 -0.14 27.93 16.77
N SER A 106 1.19 27.82 16.77
CA SER A 106 2.00 28.43 17.81
C SER A 106 1.92 29.96 17.75
N PRO A 107 2.21 30.69 18.85
CA PRO A 107 2.24 32.16 18.84
C PRO A 107 3.24 32.75 17.84
N THR A 108 4.32 32.02 17.54
CA THR A 108 5.34 32.41 16.58
C THR A 108 4.95 32.09 15.13
N GLY A 109 3.75 31.56 14.90
CA GLY A 109 3.23 31.16 13.61
C GLY A 109 3.39 29.66 13.31
N PRO A 110 2.92 29.23 12.13
CA PRO A 110 2.96 27.81 11.73
C PRO A 110 4.31 27.39 11.13
N VAL A 111 5.20 28.32 10.79
CA VAL A 111 6.45 28.03 10.05
C VAL A 111 7.67 28.51 10.83
N GLU A 112 8.65 27.62 10.99
CA GLU A 112 9.95 27.87 11.61
C GLU A 112 11.06 27.53 10.61
N VAL A 113 11.97 28.47 10.32
CA VAL A 113 13.14 28.21 9.45
C VAL A 113 14.25 27.57 10.29
N VAL A 114 14.65 26.35 9.94
CA VAL A 114 15.56 25.53 10.75
C VAL A 114 16.96 25.37 10.15
N GLY A 115 17.15 25.74 8.88
CA GLY A 115 18.42 25.61 8.20
C GLY A 115 18.42 26.24 6.80
N ASN A 116 19.48 25.98 6.04
CA ASN A 116 19.61 26.52 4.69
C ASN A 116 18.49 25.96 3.78
N TRP A 117 17.54 26.82 3.43
CA TRP A 117 16.38 26.48 2.60
C TRP A 117 15.50 25.33 3.15
N THR A 118 15.54 25.12 4.47
CA THR A 118 14.75 24.09 5.17
C THR A 118 13.89 24.73 6.24
N ALA A 119 12.60 24.39 6.27
CA ALA A 119 11.65 24.89 7.24
C ALA A 119 10.83 23.74 7.84
N ARG A 120 10.42 23.92 9.10
CA ARG A 120 9.44 23.10 9.79
C ARG A 120 8.10 23.83 9.76
N VAL A 121 7.04 23.13 9.34
CA VAL A 121 5.65 23.62 9.45
C VAL A 121 4.94 22.81 10.51
N SER A 122 4.37 23.45 11.53
CA SER A 122 3.69 22.77 12.64
C SER A 122 2.37 23.42 13.00
N PHE A 123 1.32 22.61 13.11
CA PHE A 123 -0.01 23.04 13.55
C PHE A 123 -0.80 21.84 14.09
N TYR A 124 -1.93 22.10 14.75
CA TYR A 124 -2.84 21.07 15.25
C TYR A 124 -4.21 21.22 14.61
N ILE A 125 -4.89 20.10 14.37
CA ILE A 125 -6.27 20.04 13.90
C ILE A 125 -7.13 19.35 14.96
N ALA A 126 -8.28 19.95 15.27
CA ALA A 126 -9.29 19.38 16.15
C ALA A 126 -10.71 19.58 15.59
N PRO A 127 -11.50 18.52 15.36
CA PRO A 127 -11.12 17.11 15.39
C PRO A 127 -10.34 16.69 14.14
N PHE A 128 -9.38 15.79 14.26
CA PHE A 128 -8.74 15.14 13.10
C PHE A 128 -9.51 13.89 12.66
N PHE A 129 -10.04 13.14 13.62
CA PHE A 129 -10.96 12.04 13.38
C PHE A 129 -12.38 12.39 13.81
N VAL A 130 -13.36 12.01 12.99
CA VAL A 130 -14.77 12.23 13.26
C VAL A 130 -15.51 10.91 13.34
N GLU A 131 -16.65 10.88 14.03
CA GLU A 131 -17.48 9.68 14.07
C GLU A 131 -18.01 9.35 12.67
N GLY A 132 -17.71 8.14 12.22
CA GLY A 132 -18.09 7.58 10.94
C GLY A 132 -18.88 6.29 11.10
N LYS A 133 -19.08 5.55 10.00
CA LYS A 133 -19.94 4.35 10.01
C LYS A 133 -19.29 3.16 10.71
N ARG A 134 -17.96 3.09 10.69
CA ARG A 134 -17.20 1.93 11.18
C ARG A 134 -16.30 2.25 12.37
N GLY A 135 -16.40 3.45 12.94
CA GLY A 135 -15.55 3.94 14.01
C GLY A 135 -15.25 5.42 13.79
N LEU A 136 -14.05 5.82 14.16
CA LEU A 136 -13.51 7.15 13.89
C LEU A 136 -12.88 7.18 12.49
N GLU A 137 -13.26 8.13 11.64
CA GLU A 137 -12.83 8.21 10.23
C GLU A 137 -12.14 9.54 9.94
N CYS A 138 -11.12 9.54 9.08
CA CYS A 138 -10.40 10.74 8.65
C CYS A 138 -11.19 11.44 7.52
N PRO A 139 -11.78 12.62 7.75
CA PRO A 139 -12.61 13.28 6.74
C PRO A 139 -11.79 14.04 5.69
N TYR A 140 -10.48 14.18 5.88
CA TYR A 140 -9.59 14.96 5.01
C TYR A 140 -8.96 14.16 3.87
N SER A 141 -9.39 12.91 3.67
CA SER A 141 -8.79 12.01 2.69
C SER A 141 -8.93 12.48 1.22
N GLY A 142 -7.99 12.05 0.39
CA GLY A 142 -7.98 12.29 -1.06
C GLY A 142 -6.78 13.10 -1.58
N PRO A 143 -6.74 13.38 -2.90
CA PRO A 143 -5.58 13.98 -3.58
C PRO A 143 -5.30 15.43 -3.14
N LEU A 144 -4.08 15.74 -2.75
CA LEU A 144 -3.69 17.06 -2.27
C LEU A 144 -3.29 17.96 -3.44
N ASP A 145 -3.91 19.14 -3.52
CA ASP A 145 -3.58 20.14 -4.53
C ASP A 145 -2.51 21.10 -4.03
N PHE A 146 -1.58 21.45 -4.91
CA PHE A 146 -0.60 22.51 -4.68
C PHE A 146 -0.81 23.61 -5.72
N VAL A 147 -1.23 24.79 -5.28
CA VAL A 147 -1.52 25.94 -6.16
C VAL A 147 -0.37 26.93 -6.06
N ALA A 148 0.32 27.13 -7.18
CA ALA A 148 1.42 28.08 -7.29
C ALA A 148 1.42 28.76 -8.67
N GLY A 149 1.56 30.08 -8.70
CA GLY A 149 1.64 30.85 -9.95
C GLY A 149 0.42 30.67 -10.87
N GLY A 150 -0.77 30.50 -10.30
CA GLY A 150 -2.02 30.30 -11.06
C GLY A 150 -2.19 28.91 -11.68
N ARG A 151 -1.32 27.94 -11.34
CA ARG A 151 -1.40 26.55 -11.78
C ARG A 151 -1.65 25.62 -10.61
N VAL A 152 -2.30 24.48 -10.88
CA VAL A 152 -2.58 23.44 -9.90
C VAL A 152 -1.72 22.22 -10.20
N TYR A 153 -0.93 21.83 -9.20
CA TYR A 153 -0.03 20.68 -9.21
C TYR A 153 -0.52 19.63 -8.21
N SER A 154 -0.01 18.41 -8.33
CA SER A 154 -0.11 17.41 -7.26
C SER A 154 0.83 17.80 -6.13
N PHE A 155 0.30 17.96 -4.91
CA PHE A 155 1.11 18.23 -3.73
C PHE A 155 1.79 16.95 -3.26
N LYS A 156 2.92 16.64 -3.88
CA LYS A 156 3.70 15.44 -3.60
C LYS A 156 4.53 15.60 -2.32
N PHE A 157 4.39 14.63 -1.43
CA PHE A 157 5.24 14.37 -0.29
C PHE A 157 6.16 13.19 -0.60
N SER A 158 7.44 13.30 -0.26
CA SER A 158 8.35 12.14 -0.35
C SER A 158 7.91 11.06 0.64
N ARG A 159 7.36 11.46 1.79
CA ARG A 159 6.80 10.54 2.78
C ARG A 159 5.68 11.16 3.62
N ILE A 160 4.64 10.39 3.91
CA ILE A 160 3.61 10.69 4.91
C ILE A 160 3.67 9.63 6.00
N ILE A 161 3.83 10.05 7.25
CA ILE A 161 3.92 9.18 8.43
C ILE A 161 2.76 9.51 9.35
N LEU A 162 1.89 8.55 9.61
CA LEU A 162 0.79 8.66 10.55
C LEU A 162 1.07 7.81 11.80
N ILE A 163 1.04 8.43 12.97
CA ILE A 163 1.26 7.78 14.26
C ILE A 163 -0.05 7.81 15.04
N LEU A 164 -0.67 6.64 15.20
CA LEU A 164 -1.90 6.45 15.96
C LEU A 164 -1.61 6.23 17.45
N PRO A 165 -2.57 6.45 18.36
CA PRO A 165 -2.44 5.99 19.74
C PRO A 165 -2.27 4.47 19.82
N LYS A 166 -1.49 3.98 20.79
CA LYS A 166 -1.20 2.54 20.93
C LYS A 166 -2.44 1.68 21.20
N ASN A 167 -3.47 2.26 21.81
CA ASN A 167 -4.74 1.60 22.10
C ASN A 167 -5.77 1.73 20.98
N TRP A 168 -5.36 2.21 19.79
CA TRP A 168 -6.26 2.32 18.65
C TRP A 168 -5.98 1.21 17.64
N THR A 169 -7.05 0.65 17.10
CA THR A 169 -6.99 -0.38 16.05
C THR A 169 -7.36 0.23 14.71
N LEU A 170 -6.53 -0.02 13.70
CA LEU A 170 -6.83 0.37 12.32
C LEU A 170 -7.95 -0.55 11.79
N VAL A 171 -9.08 0.03 11.40
CA VAL A 171 -10.22 -0.71 10.83
C VAL A 171 -10.05 -0.89 9.34
N TYR A 172 -9.63 0.17 8.64
CA TYR A 172 -9.33 0.14 7.22
C TYR A 172 -8.43 1.31 6.85
N THR A 173 -7.76 1.19 5.71
CA THR A 173 -7.04 2.28 5.08
C THR A 173 -7.07 2.11 3.56
N PHE A 174 -6.99 3.21 2.83
CA PHE A 174 -6.90 3.23 1.38
C PHE A 174 -6.22 4.52 0.90
N PRO A 175 -5.21 4.43 0.03
CA PRO A 175 -4.43 3.22 -0.29
C PRO A 175 -3.78 2.60 0.95
N ASP A 176 -3.41 1.32 0.86
CA ASP A 176 -2.65 0.67 1.93
C ASP A 176 -1.29 1.36 2.11
N PRO A 177 -0.79 1.48 3.36
CA PRO A 177 0.54 2.02 3.62
C PRO A 177 1.61 1.12 3.02
N ASP A 178 2.68 1.75 2.51
CA ASP A 178 3.86 1.04 1.99
C ASP A 178 4.62 0.31 3.11
N ASP A 179 4.60 0.87 4.33
CA ASP A 179 5.17 0.23 5.51
C ASP A 179 4.32 0.47 6.77
N ARG A 180 4.36 -0.51 7.68
CA ARG A 180 3.63 -0.48 8.95
C ARG A 180 4.47 -1.08 10.08
N ALA A 181 4.63 -0.30 11.15
CA ALA A 181 5.24 -0.74 12.40
C ALA A 181 4.30 -0.38 13.56
N GLU A 182 3.65 -1.40 14.15
CA GLU A 182 2.67 -1.24 15.24
C GLU A 182 1.56 -0.22 14.89
N ASN A 183 1.58 0.95 15.54
CA ASN A 183 0.68 2.09 15.43
C ASN A 183 1.18 3.17 14.46
N VAL A 184 2.25 2.90 13.71
CA VAL A 184 2.84 3.79 12.72
C VAL A 184 2.55 3.28 11.30
N LEU A 185 2.02 4.16 10.46
CA LEU A 185 1.65 3.89 9.07
C LEU A 185 2.41 4.85 8.16
N ILE A 186 3.03 4.34 7.10
CA ILE A 186 3.91 5.11 6.22
C ILE A 186 3.46 4.96 4.77
N TRP A 187 3.32 6.08 4.08
CA TRP A 187 3.14 6.15 2.62
C TRP A 187 4.31 6.89 2.00
N GLU A 188 4.92 6.32 0.98
CA GLU A 188 6.03 6.89 0.23
C GLU A 188 5.51 7.56 -1.05
N ASN A 189 6.13 8.67 -1.45
CA ASN A 189 5.80 9.39 -2.69
C ASN A 189 4.31 9.78 -2.85
N ALA A 190 3.61 9.99 -1.73
CA ALA A 190 2.17 10.25 -1.73
C ALA A 190 1.84 11.70 -2.09
N ASP A 191 0.85 11.89 -2.95
CA ASP A 191 0.24 13.18 -3.26
C ASP A 191 -1.22 13.25 -2.77
N TYR A 192 -1.55 12.49 -1.72
CA TYR A 192 -2.87 12.36 -1.15
C TYR A 192 -2.80 12.23 0.36
N LEU A 193 -3.90 12.55 1.06
CA LEU A 193 -4.12 12.03 2.42
C LEU A 193 -4.87 10.70 2.34
N PRO A 194 -4.41 9.64 3.04
CA PRO A 194 -5.06 8.34 3.00
C PRO A 194 -6.46 8.43 3.61
N MET A 195 -7.39 7.68 3.03
CA MET A 195 -8.67 7.38 3.66
C MET A 195 -8.41 6.32 4.72
N LEU A 196 -8.79 6.57 5.97
CA LEU A 196 -8.64 5.56 7.01
C LEU A 196 -9.66 5.71 8.12
N GLY A 197 -9.98 4.57 8.71
CA GLY A 197 -10.86 4.45 9.87
C GLY A 197 -10.19 3.67 10.98
N VAL A 198 -10.45 4.07 12.22
CA VAL A 198 -9.84 3.55 13.44
C VAL A 198 -10.90 3.33 14.51
N ARG A 199 -10.62 2.45 15.48
CA ARG A 199 -11.44 2.24 16.67
C ARG A 199 -10.58 2.40 17.92
N GLN A 200 -11.15 3.02 18.95
CA GLN A 200 -10.55 2.99 20.28
C GLN A 200 -10.80 1.61 20.87
N ALA A 201 -9.76 0.91 21.31
CA ALA A 201 -9.93 -0.33 22.07
C ALA A 201 -10.62 0.00 23.41
N ALA A 202 -11.65 -0.76 23.77
CA ALA A 202 -12.33 -0.58 25.05
C ALA A 202 -11.36 -0.95 26.20
N PRO A 203 -11.40 -0.25 27.35
CA PRO A 203 -10.46 -0.48 28.47
C PRO A 203 -10.53 -1.88 29.10
N ASN A 204 -11.48 -2.72 28.71
CA ASN A 204 -11.64 -4.11 29.16
C ASN A 204 -11.49 -5.14 28.03
N GLU A 205 -11.13 -4.75 26.81
CA GLU A 205 -10.68 -5.71 25.81
C GLU A 205 -9.23 -6.05 26.13
N SER A 206 -9.07 -7.00 27.06
CA SER A 206 -7.89 -7.85 27.08
C SER A 206 -7.61 -8.27 25.64
N THR A 207 -6.36 -8.15 25.21
CA THR A 207 -5.76 -8.73 24.00
C THR A 207 -5.80 -10.26 23.98
N ASN A 208 -6.93 -10.85 24.38
CA ASN A 208 -7.39 -12.08 23.80
C ASN A 208 -8.01 -11.69 22.46
N GLU A 209 -7.21 -11.76 21.39
CA GLU A 209 -7.71 -11.93 20.04
C GLU A 209 -8.70 -13.10 20.05
N THR A 210 -9.96 -12.81 20.38
CA THR A 210 -11.05 -13.72 20.10
C THR A 210 -11.27 -13.53 18.61
N SER A 211 -10.47 -14.26 17.84
CA SER A 211 -10.44 -14.21 16.40
C SER A 211 -11.89 -14.30 15.87
N LEU A 212 -12.39 -13.21 15.28
CA LEU A 212 -13.65 -13.17 14.52
C LEU A 212 -13.65 -14.18 13.34
N CYS A 213 -12.50 -14.79 13.09
CA CYS A 213 -12.22 -15.80 12.09
C CYS A 213 -11.67 -17.07 12.74
N LYS A 214 -12.40 -18.18 12.67
CA LYS A 214 -11.91 -19.50 13.11
C LYS A 214 -11.08 -20.15 12.01
N PRO A 215 -9.80 -20.51 12.25
CA PRO A 215 -8.97 -21.19 11.26
C PRO A 215 -9.51 -22.60 10.96
N LEU A 216 -9.51 -23.00 9.69
CA LEU A 216 -9.93 -24.33 9.25
C LEU A 216 -8.74 -25.15 8.75
N ARG A 217 -8.09 -24.65 7.71
CA ARG A 217 -7.03 -25.35 6.99
C ARG A 217 -6.00 -24.36 6.48
N ILE A 218 -4.74 -24.76 6.43
CA ILE A 218 -3.70 -24.05 5.70
C ILE A 218 -2.86 -25.02 4.89
N GLU A 219 -2.65 -24.69 3.63
CA GLU A 219 -1.71 -25.36 2.74
C GLU A 219 -0.48 -24.50 2.60
N LEU A 220 0.70 -25.09 2.79
CA LEU A 220 1.99 -24.43 2.76
C LEU A 220 2.87 -25.10 1.73
N ARG A 221 3.54 -24.29 0.90
CA ARG A 221 4.47 -24.78 -0.11
C ARG A 221 5.70 -23.89 -0.18
N TYR A 222 6.85 -24.45 0.19
CA TYR A 222 8.12 -23.77 -0.01
C TYR A 222 8.61 -23.89 -1.46
N SER A 223 9.01 -22.77 -2.05
CA SER A 223 9.68 -22.68 -3.35
C SER A 223 11.16 -22.32 -3.15
N PRO A 224 12.10 -23.27 -3.32
CA PRO A 224 13.54 -22.98 -3.19
C PRO A 224 14.06 -21.93 -4.17
N GLU A 225 13.47 -21.85 -5.37
CA GLU A 225 13.89 -20.90 -6.42
C GLU A 225 13.51 -19.47 -6.07
N GLU A 226 12.38 -19.29 -5.40
CA GLU A 226 11.89 -17.97 -5.01
C GLU A 226 12.22 -17.57 -3.57
N GLY A 227 12.67 -18.53 -2.73
CA GLY A 227 12.91 -18.30 -1.31
C GLY A 227 11.64 -17.96 -0.52
N LYS A 228 10.48 -18.43 -0.98
CA LYS A 228 9.16 -18.08 -0.42
C LYS A 228 8.39 -19.31 0.01
N VAL A 229 7.58 -19.18 1.05
CA VAL A 229 6.53 -20.13 1.41
C VAL A 229 5.20 -19.57 0.92
N PHE A 230 4.66 -20.13 -0.14
CA PHE A 230 3.30 -19.86 -0.57
C PHE A 230 2.32 -20.51 0.39
N PHE A 231 1.24 -19.81 0.68
CA PHE A 231 0.19 -20.35 1.53
C PHE A 231 -1.18 -20.17 0.88
N ASN A 232 -2.05 -21.13 1.17
CA ASN A 232 -3.49 -21.03 0.95
C ASN A 232 -4.19 -21.38 2.26
N ALA A 233 -4.78 -20.40 2.93
CA ALA A 233 -5.39 -20.54 4.25
C ALA A 233 -6.89 -20.28 4.18
N THR A 234 -7.69 -21.14 4.82
CA THR A 234 -9.14 -21.03 4.90
C THR A 234 -9.59 -20.77 6.32
N TYR A 235 -10.54 -19.84 6.46
CA TYR A 235 -11.11 -19.40 7.73
C TYR A 235 -12.64 -19.32 7.64
N ILE A 236 -13.31 -19.51 8.77
CA ILE A 236 -14.72 -19.14 8.94
C ILE A 236 -14.77 -17.79 9.65
N CYS A 237 -15.21 -16.74 8.97
CA CYS A 237 -15.31 -15.40 9.52
C CYS A 237 -16.76 -14.92 9.58
N GLU A 238 -17.21 -14.53 10.77
CA GLU A 238 -18.54 -13.89 10.94
C GLU A 238 -18.51 -12.44 10.44
N SER A 239 -17.39 -11.74 10.65
CA SER A 239 -17.13 -10.41 10.06
C SER A 239 -15.63 -10.14 9.96
N GLY A 240 -15.22 -9.31 8.99
CA GLY A 240 -13.80 -8.98 8.75
C GLY A 240 -13.06 -9.95 7.82
N PHE A 241 -11.75 -9.72 7.67
CA PHE A 241 -10.82 -10.59 6.95
C PHE A 241 -9.73 -11.08 7.91
N PRO A 242 -9.34 -12.36 7.87
CA PRO A 242 -8.23 -12.85 8.69
C PRO A 242 -6.92 -12.19 8.27
N HIS A 243 -6.01 -11.99 9.21
CA HIS A 243 -4.69 -11.44 8.92
C HIS A 243 -3.60 -12.46 9.29
N ILE A 244 -2.67 -12.69 8.36
CA ILE A 244 -1.46 -13.50 8.61
C ILE A 244 -0.26 -12.54 8.69
N PRO A 245 0.33 -12.32 9.88
CA PRO A 245 1.46 -11.43 10.03
C PRO A 245 2.64 -11.80 9.14
N GLY A 246 3.22 -10.81 8.46
CA GLY A 246 4.36 -11.00 7.56
C GLY A 246 4.02 -11.56 6.18
N ALA A 247 2.74 -11.87 5.91
CA ALA A 247 2.29 -12.29 4.59
C ALA A 247 2.36 -11.14 3.57
N LYS A 248 2.78 -11.46 2.35
CA LYS A 248 2.93 -10.53 1.22
C LYS A 248 2.15 -11.04 0.01
N ASN A 249 1.75 -10.11 -0.86
CA ASN A 249 0.94 -10.36 -2.06
C ASN A 249 -0.31 -11.20 -1.76
N VAL A 250 -1.07 -10.73 -0.75
CA VAL A 250 -2.21 -11.44 -0.22
C VAL A 250 -3.45 -11.15 -1.06
N THR A 251 -4.11 -12.20 -1.52
CA THR A 251 -5.40 -12.15 -2.21
C THR A 251 -6.45 -12.84 -1.36
N TYR A 252 -7.64 -12.25 -1.27
CA TYR A 252 -8.75 -12.76 -0.49
C TYR A 252 -9.87 -13.23 -1.41
N PHE A 253 -10.37 -14.43 -1.18
CA PHE A 253 -11.57 -14.96 -1.82
C PHE A 253 -12.62 -15.23 -0.75
N LYS A 254 -13.80 -14.62 -0.90
CA LYS A 254 -14.89 -14.76 0.08
C LYS A 254 -16.08 -15.46 -0.55
N SER A 255 -16.53 -16.54 0.09
CA SER A 255 -17.72 -17.31 -0.30
C SER A 255 -18.59 -17.55 0.95
N GLY A 256 -19.61 -16.70 1.14
CA GLY A 256 -20.41 -16.68 2.36
C GLY A 256 -19.57 -16.33 3.59
N ASN A 257 -19.57 -17.22 4.60
CA ASN A 257 -18.78 -17.08 5.83
C ASN A 257 -17.37 -17.68 5.70
N ILE A 258 -17.05 -18.32 4.57
CA ILE A 258 -15.73 -18.89 4.32
C ILE A 258 -14.88 -17.84 3.62
N THR A 259 -13.71 -17.56 4.20
CA THR A 259 -12.70 -16.69 3.62
C THR A 259 -11.45 -17.51 3.34
N GLU A 260 -11.04 -17.53 2.08
CA GLU A 260 -9.78 -18.08 1.61
C GLU A 260 -8.78 -16.94 1.42
N ILE A 261 -7.55 -17.15 1.89
CA ILE A 261 -6.44 -16.22 1.78
C ILE A 261 -5.30 -16.93 1.09
N VAL A 262 -4.86 -16.38 -0.04
CA VAL A 262 -3.69 -16.86 -0.77
C VAL A 262 -2.60 -15.80 -0.72
N GLY A 263 -1.36 -16.18 -0.45
CA GLY A 263 -0.25 -15.25 -0.43
C GLY A 263 1.08 -15.96 -0.26
N TYR A 264 2.12 -15.22 0.12
CA TYR A 264 3.40 -15.83 0.47
C TYR A 264 4.05 -15.20 1.69
N LEU A 265 4.91 -15.97 2.35
CA LEU A 265 5.75 -15.60 3.48
C LEU A 265 7.22 -15.72 3.06
N ALA A 266 8.09 -14.90 3.64
CA ALA A 266 9.53 -14.94 3.44
C ALA A 266 10.24 -15.33 4.75
N PRO A 267 10.19 -16.62 5.15
CA PRO A 267 10.80 -17.06 6.40
C PRO A 267 12.32 -17.15 6.30
N ARG A 268 12.97 -17.30 7.45
CA ARG A 268 14.38 -17.75 7.48
C ARG A 268 14.43 -19.21 7.06
N VAL A 269 15.41 -19.54 6.22
CA VAL A 269 15.59 -20.89 5.68
C VAL A 269 16.98 -21.38 6.04
N GLU A 270 17.06 -22.56 6.64
CA GLU A 270 18.29 -23.30 6.81
C GLU A 270 18.52 -24.15 5.56
N TYR A 271 19.70 -24.04 4.96
CA TYR A 271 20.09 -24.76 3.76
C TYR A 271 21.22 -25.74 4.09
N HIS A 272 21.05 -26.99 3.66
CA HIS A 272 22.08 -28.01 3.76
C HIS A 272 22.30 -28.69 2.41
N GLU A 273 23.56 -28.78 2.00
CA GLU A 273 23.97 -29.43 0.75
C GLU A 273 24.93 -30.57 1.07
N TRP A 274 24.66 -31.74 0.49
CA TRP A 274 25.57 -32.89 0.50
C TRP A 274 25.81 -33.38 -0.92
N LEU A 275 26.77 -34.30 -1.07
CA LEU A 275 27.25 -34.81 -2.37
C LEU A 275 26.15 -35.27 -3.36
N PHE A 276 24.96 -35.62 -2.88
CA PHE A 276 23.88 -36.18 -3.71
C PHE A 276 22.52 -35.49 -3.50
N GLY A 277 22.47 -34.36 -2.81
CA GLY A 277 21.20 -33.71 -2.53
C GLY A 277 21.29 -32.38 -1.82
N LYS A 278 20.15 -31.69 -1.85
CA LYS A 278 19.93 -30.38 -1.26
C LYS A 278 18.70 -30.46 -0.38
N GLU A 279 18.78 -29.85 0.79
CA GLU A 279 17.68 -29.74 1.73
C GLU A 279 17.50 -28.28 2.13
N TRP A 280 16.24 -27.85 2.11
CA TRP A 280 15.82 -26.56 2.62
C TRP A 280 14.83 -26.79 3.74
N LYS A 281 15.10 -26.17 4.88
CA LYS A 281 14.26 -26.21 6.06
C LYS A 281 13.77 -24.80 6.33
N ALA A 282 12.49 -24.56 6.12
CA ALA A 282 11.83 -23.28 6.35
C ALA A 282 10.93 -23.37 7.59
N GLU A 283 11.07 -22.41 8.50
CA GLU A 283 10.24 -22.33 9.70
C GLU A 283 9.30 -21.14 9.61
N VAL A 284 8.00 -21.38 9.78
CA VAL A 284 6.95 -20.37 9.66
C VAL A 284 6.16 -20.33 10.96
N LYS A 285 6.03 -19.13 11.54
CA LYS A 285 5.17 -18.89 12.70
C LYS A 285 3.81 -18.38 12.23
N LEU A 286 2.77 -19.14 12.48
CA LEU A 286 1.39 -18.80 12.16
C LEU A 286 0.74 -18.01 13.32
N PRO A 287 -0.23 -17.13 13.02
CA PRO A 287 -0.92 -16.34 14.05
C PRO A 287 -1.86 -17.17 14.93
N ALA A 288 -2.31 -18.33 14.44
CA ALA A 288 -3.21 -19.23 15.14
C ALA A 288 -2.90 -20.67 14.76
N GLU A 289 -3.34 -21.61 15.60
CA GLU A 289 -3.25 -23.03 15.30
C GLU A 289 -4.34 -23.43 14.31
N PHE A 290 -3.92 -24.03 13.19
CA PHE A 290 -4.84 -24.57 12.21
C PHE A 290 -5.15 -26.04 12.53
N PRO A 291 -6.43 -26.44 12.54
CA PRO A 291 -6.82 -27.83 12.69
C PRO A 291 -6.19 -28.75 11.63
N GLU A 292 -6.04 -28.24 10.40
CA GLU A 292 -5.42 -28.96 9.29
C GLU A 292 -4.27 -28.15 8.69
N VAL A 293 -3.07 -28.75 8.63
CA VAL A 293 -1.87 -28.17 8.02
C VAL A 293 -1.36 -29.13 6.94
N VAL A 294 -1.28 -28.66 5.70
CA VAL A 294 -0.76 -29.44 4.56
C VAL A 294 0.57 -28.86 4.12
N GLY A 295 1.56 -29.73 3.86
CA GLY A 295 2.87 -29.32 3.34
C GLY A 295 3.89 -28.88 4.41
N GLY A 296 3.60 -29.09 5.70
CA GLY A 296 4.53 -28.86 6.80
C GLY A 296 4.17 -29.69 8.05
N SER A 297 5.09 -29.75 9.02
CA SER A 297 4.93 -30.44 10.30
C SER A 297 4.76 -29.42 11.43
N ASN A 298 3.69 -29.53 12.22
CA ASN A 298 3.45 -28.65 13.36
C ASN A 298 4.42 -28.98 14.51
N LYS A 299 5.15 -27.99 15.02
CA LYS A 299 6.10 -28.10 16.13
C LYS A 299 5.55 -27.61 17.47
N GLY A 300 4.29 -27.14 17.50
CA GLY A 300 3.67 -26.51 18.66
C GLY A 300 3.84 -24.98 18.66
N ASN A 301 3.04 -24.29 19.49
CA ASN A 301 3.00 -22.82 19.60
C ASN A 301 2.77 -22.12 18.24
N GLY A 302 1.94 -22.70 17.36
CA GLY A 302 1.65 -22.15 16.03
C GLY A 302 2.84 -22.16 15.05
N THR A 303 3.93 -22.87 15.34
CA THR A 303 5.10 -22.94 14.44
C THR A 303 5.02 -24.18 13.53
N VAL A 304 5.16 -23.98 12.23
CA VAL A 304 5.16 -25.04 11.22
C VAL A 304 6.53 -25.11 10.54
N GLU A 305 7.10 -26.30 10.53
CA GLU A 305 8.35 -26.63 9.87
C GLU A 305 8.08 -27.25 8.49
N ILE A 306 8.68 -26.69 7.45
CA ILE A 306 8.57 -27.18 6.07
C ILE A 306 9.95 -27.66 5.63
N ILE A 307 10.06 -28.93 5.26
CA ILE A 307 11.30 -29.54 4.79
C ILE A 307 11.13 -29.93 3.32
N VAL A 308 11.94 -29.35 2.45
CA VAL A 308 12.01 -29.70 1.02
C VAL A 308 13.35 -30.35 0.73
N LYS A 309 13.34 -31.56 0.16
CA LYS A 309 14.54 -32.28 -0.28
C LYS A 309 14.54 -32.43 -1.79
N LYS A 310 15.62 -32.01 -2.46
CA LYS A 310 15.84 -32.23 -3.89
C LYS A 310 17.06 -33.12 -4.05
N SER A 311 16.88 -34.31 -4.63
CA SER A 311 18.02 -35.17 -4.97
C SER A 311 18.68 -34.65 -6.25
N ALA A 312 20.02 -34.66 -6.27
CA ALA A 312 20.79 -34.34 -7.48
C ALA A 312 20.79 -35.48 -8.50
N VAL A 313 20.30 -36.67 -8.11
CA VAL A 313 20.35 -37.87 -8.95
C VAL A 313 19.17 -37.86 -9.92
N ASN A 314 19.42 -37.39 -11.15
CA ASN A 314 18.49 -37.58 -12.26
C ASN A 314 18.60 -39.05 -12.72
N TYR A 315 17.76 -39.94 -12.17
CA TYR A 315 17.80 -41.38 -12.47
C TYR A 315 17.66 -41.69 -13.97
N SER A 316 17.09 -40.79 -14.77
CA SER A 316 17.01 -40.91 -16.23
C SER A 316 18.36 -40.80 -16.93
N VAL A 317 19.37 -40.17 -16.31
CA VAL A 317 20.73 -40.00 -16.86
C VAL A 317 21.68 -41.06 -16.33
N VAL A 318 21.51 -41.51 -15.08
CA VAL A 318 22.42 -42.46 -14.42
C VAL A 318 22.21 -43.90 -14.90
N ILE A 319 20.97 -44.32 -15.15
CA ILE A 319 20.66 -45.67 -15.65
C ILE A 319 21.30 -45.95 -17.03
N PRO A 320 21.19 -45.10 -18.07
CA PRO A 320 21.83 -45.36 -19.35
C PRO A 320 23.37 -45.32 -19.28
N LEU A 321 23.96 -44.55 -18.35
CA LEU A 321 25.41 -44.45 -18.19
C LEU A 321 26.01 -45.72 -17.55
N ILE A 322 25.35 -46.28 -16.52
CA ILE A 322 25.75 -47.55 -15.91
C ILE A 322 25.52 -48.73 -16.86
N VAL A 323 24.39 -48.75 -17.58
CA VAL A 323 24.11 -49.77 -18.60
C VAL A 323 25.10 -49.67 -19.77
N GLY A 324 25.43 -48.47 -20.23
CA GLY A 324 26.42 -48.25 -21.29
C GLY A 324 27.83 -48.71 -20.89
N VAL A 325 28.30 -48.35 -19.70
CA VAL A 325 29.61 -48.79 -19.18
C VAL A 325 29.63 -50.30 -18.94
N GLY A 326 28.55 -50.88 -18.42
CA GLY A 326 28.41 -52.32 -18.23
C GLY A 326 28.43 -53.09 -19.56
N LEU A 327 27.73 -52.62 -20.59
CA LEU A 327 27.74 -53.23 -21.92
C LEU A 327 29.11 -53.11 -22.60
N ILE A 328 29.80 -51.98 -22.46
CA ILE A 328 31.17 -51.81 -22.99
C ILE A 328 32.15 -52.74 -22.27
N ALA A 329 32.04 -52.89 -20.95
CA ALA A 329 32.90 -53.78 -20.16
C ALA A 329 32.67 -55.25 -20.55
N VAL A 330 31.41 -55.69 -20.68
CA VAL A 330 31.07 -57.06 -21.11
C VAL A 330 31.51 -57.31 -22.56
N TRP A 331 31.39 -56.33 -23.45
CA TRP A 331 31.86 -56.45 -24.83
C TRP A 331 33.39 -56.53 -24.92
N ARG A 332 34.12 -55.77 -24.08
CA ARG A 332 35.59 -55.86 -23.97
C ARG A 332 36.06 -57.18 -23.36
N TRP A 333 35.26 -57.81 -22.51
CA TRP A 333 35.60 -59.09 -21.87
C TRP A 333 35.32 -60.30 -22.76
N ARG A 334 34.50 -60.15 -23.81
CA ARG A 334 34.18 -61.19 -24.80
C ARG A 334 35.09 -61.18 -26.04
N LYS A 335 35.95 -60.17 -26.21
CA LYS A 335 37.00 -60.14 -27.25
C LYS A 335 38.32 -60.64 -26.68
#